data_AF-A0A1M4YWT4-F1
#
_entry.id   AF-A0A1M4YWT4-F1
#
_cell.length_a   1.000
_cell.length_b   1.000
_cell.length_c   1.000
_cell.angle_alpha   90.00
_cell.angle_beta   90.00
_cell.angle_gamma   90.00
#
_symmetry.space_group_name_H-M   'P 1'
#
loop_
_entity.id
_entity.type
_entity.pdbx_description
1 polymer ?
#
loop_
_entity_poly.entity_id
_entity_poly.type
_entity_poly.pdbx_seq_one_letter_code
_entity_poly.pdbx_strand_id
1 'polypeptide(L)'
;MIIDIIGYAFLPLTKVLGVPDAQVAAAAIPTGITEMFIPVLTIADKVAQLYVKTRFFVTVVSMVQIIFLAESVVVIMNTGLPIKFKELMIVFLQRTIIAMPFAALFMHILF
;
A
#
# COMPACT_ATOMS: atom_id res chain seq x y z
N MET A 1 8.43 4.03 14.68
CA MET A 1 9.22 2.89 15.22
C MET A 1 8.70 1.53 14.72
N ILE A 2 7.42 1.17 14.91
CA ILE A 2 6.86 -0.10 14.37
C ILE A 2 6.56 0.00 12.86
N ILE A 3 6.01 1.14 12.42
CA ILE A 3 5.70 1.40 11.00
C ILE A 3 6.97 1.37 10.14
N ASP A 4 8.11 1.82 10.67
CA ASP A 4 9.39 1.79 9.98
C ASP A 4 9.87 0.36 9.70
N ILE A 5 9.65 -0.57 10.64
CA ILE A 5 10.01 -1.99 10.51
C ILE A 5 9.15 -2.66 9.44
N ILE A 6 7.86 -2.34 9.37
CA ILE A 6 6.97 -2.87 8.33
C ILE A 6 7.29 -2.22 6.98
N GLY A 7 7.60 -0.93 6.97
CA GLY A 7 8.06 -0.21 5.78
C GLY A 7 9.35 -0.77 5.20
N TYR A 8 10.24 -1.34 6.03
CA TYR A 8 11.43 -2.05 5.56
C TYR A 8 11.11 -3.24 4.63
N ALA A 9 9.95 -3.89 4.78
CA ALA A 9 9.55 -4.98 3.89
C ALA A 9 9.20 -4.47 2.48
N PHE A 10 8.65 -3.25 2.38
CA PHE A 10 8.23 -2.65 1.11
C PHE A 10 9.31 -1.77 0.47
N LEU A 11 10.29 -1.31 1.26
CA LEU A 11 11.42 -0.48 0.82
C LEU A 11 12.25 -1.08 -0.33
N PRO A 12 12.66 -2.36 -0.31
CA PRO A 12 13.42 -2.92 -1.44
C PRO A 12 12.58 -2.90 -2.71
N LEU A 13 11.27 -3.18 -2.60
CA LEU A 13 10.37 -3.20 -3.74
C LEU A 13 10.18 -1.79 -4.32
N THR A 14 9.92 -0.77 -3.49
CA THR A 14 9.78 0.62 -3.97
C THR A 14 11.07 1.16 -4.61
N LYS A 15 12.24 0.76 -4.10
CA LYS A 15 13.55 1.10 -4.71
C LYS A 15 13.74 0.44 -6.08
N VAL A 16 13.49 -0.86 -6.19
CA VAL A 16 13.60 -1.60 -7.46
C VAL A 16 12.64 -1.04 -8.51
N LEU A 17 11.45 -0.62 -8.08
CA LEU A 17 10.44 0.00 -8.94
C LEU A 17 10.77 1.45 -9.33
N GLY A 18 11.86 2.03 -8.84
CA GLY A 18 12.32 3.36 -9.23
C GLY A 18 11.45 4.51 -8.72
N VAL A 19 10.81 4.34 -7.55
CA VAL A 19 10.02 5.40 -6.91
C VAL A 19 10.97 6.45 -6.31
N PRO A 20 10.87 7.75 -6.68
CA PRO A 20 11.80 8.79 -6.21
C PRO A 20 11.90 8.91 -4.68
N ASP A 21 10.76 8.95 -3.98
CA ASP A 21 10.72 9.01 -2.50
C ASP A 21 10.41 7.63 -1.91
N ALA A 22 11.19 6.61 -2.31
CA ALA A 22 10.95 5.21 -1.99
C ALA A 22 10.72 4.93 -0.49
N GLN A 23 11.41 5.64 0.41
CA GLN A 23 11.23 5.49 1.86
C GLN A 23 9.87 5.98 2.35
N VAL A 24 9.42 7.13 1.84
CA VAL A 24 8.11 7.70 2.21
C VAL A 24 6.99 6.80 1.69
N ALA A 25 7.09 6.36 0.43
CA ALA A 25 6.14 5.44 -0.16
C ALA A 25 6.10 4.09 0.59
N ALA A 26 7.26 3.52 0.91
CA ALA A 26 7.35 2.24 1.60
C ALA A 26 6.77 2.27 3.03
N ALA A 27 6.91 3.39 3.74
CA ALA A 27 6.32 3.56 5.07
C ALA A 27 4.79 3.75 5.01
N ALA A 28 4.27 4.35 3.94
CA ALA A 28 2.84 4.62 3.78
C ALA A 28 2.03 3.39 3.32
N ILE A 29 2.52 2.60 2.38
CA ILE A 29 1.77 1.47 1.77
C ILE A 29 1.18 0.45 2.79
N PRO A 30 1.89 0.05 3.87
CA PRO A 30 1.36 -0.91 4.82
C PRO A 30 0.18 -0.39 5.65
N THR A 31 0.06 0.94 5.78
CA THR A 31 -1.02 1.54 6.59
C THR A 31 -2.39 1.39 5.94
N GLY A 32 -2.43 1.02 4.64
CA GLY A 32 -3.64 0.73 3.89
C GLY A 32 -4.42 -0.48 4.41
N ILE A 33 -3.79 -1.33 5.23
CA ILE A 33 -4.49 -2.44 5.89
C ILE A 33 -5.57 -1.95 6.85
N THR A 34 -5.38 -0.78 7.45
CA THR A 34 -6.36 -0.20 8.38
C THR A 34 -7.55 0.35 7.59
N GLU A 35 -7.27 1.16 6.57
CA GLU A 35 -8.26 1.78 5.69
C GLU A 35 -7.58 2.30 4.40
N MET A 36 -8.29 2.27 3.26
CA MET A 36 -7.76 2.56 1.92
C MET A 36 -7.32 4.02 1.73
N PHE A 37 -7.68 4.94 2.64
CA PHE A 37 -7.27 6.34 2.59
C PHE A 37 -6.06 6.67 3.48
N ILE A 38 -5.71 5.78 4.43
CA ILE A 38 -4.65 6.05 5.41
C ILE A 38 -3.26 6.24 4.75
N PRO A 39 -2.87 5.50 3.71
CA PRO A 39 -1.59 5.74 3.04
C PRO A 39 -1.45 7.16 2.51
N VAL A 40 -2.52 7.71 1.92
CA VAL A 40 -2.54 9.07 1.38
C VAL A 40 -2.52 10.10 2.51
N LEU A 41 -3.27 9.86 3.59
CA LEU A 41 -3.24 10.73 4.77
C LEU A 41 -1.87 10.74 5.46
N THR A 42 -1.13 9.64 5.41
CA THR A 42 0.22 9.49 6.00
C THR A 42 1.27 10.34 5.26
N ILE A 43 1.00 10.73 4.02
CA ILE A 43 1.91 11.58 3.22
C ILE A 43 1.39 13.00 3.03
N ALA A 44 0.22 13.34 3.58
CA ALA A 44 -0.49 14.58 3.33
C ALA A 44 0.33 15.83 3.69
N ASP A 45 1.08 15.76 4.80
CA ASP A 45 1.99 16.79 5.29
C ASP A 45 3.22 17.00 4.40
N LYS A 46 3.55 16.01 3.56
CA LYS A 46 4.75 16.01 2.70
C LYS A 46 4.43 16.23 1.22
N VAL A 47 3.15 16.37 0.85
CA VAL A 47 2.69 16.46 -0.56
C VAL A 47 3.40 17.55 -1.36
N ALA A 48 3.77 18.67 -0.74
CA ALA A 48 4.48 19.77 -1.40
C ALA A 48 5.95 19.45 -1.73
N GLN A 49 6.55 18.48 -1.02
CA GLN A 49 7.96 18.11 -1.13
C GLN A 49 8.17 16.82 -1.94
N LEU A 50 7.11 16.00 -2.08
CA LEU A 50 7.16 14.72 -2.79
C LEU A 50 7.05 14.90 -4.30
N TYR A 51 7.75 14.06 -5.04
CA TYR A 51 7.62 14.00 -6.50
C TYR A 51 6.19 13.58 -6.91
N VAL A 52 5.71 14.11 -8.04
CA VAL A 52 4.40 13.74 -8.63
C VAL A 52 4.29 12.22 -8.77
N LYS A 53 5.37 11.57 -9.24
CA LYS A 53 5.50 10.12 -9.37
C LYS A 53 5.21 9.38 -8.06
N THR A 54 5.83 9.79 -6.95
CA THR A 54 5.61 9.17 -5.63
C THR A 54 4.17 9.34 -5.17
N ARG A 55 3.60 10.54 -5.34
CA ARG A 55 2.21 10.83 -4.94
C ARG A 55 1.23 9.93 -5.71
N PHE A 56 1.39 9.87 -7.03
CA PHE A 56 0.60 8.98 -7.87
C PHE A 56 0.73 7.52 -7.43
N PHE A 57 1.97 7.05 -7.24
CA PHE A 57 2.24 5.67 -6.85
C PHE A 57 1.55 5.29 -5.54
N VAL A 58 1.70 6.11 -4.49
CA VAL A 58 1.06 5.85 -3.19
C VAL A 58 -0.46 5.87 -3.34
N THR A 59 -1.03 6.85 -4.02
CA THR A 59 -2.48 6.94 -4.23
C THR A 59 -3.03 5.73 -4.97
N VAL A 60 -2.40 5.29 -6.06
CA VAL A 60 -2.86 4.15 -6.84
C VAL A 60 -2.78 2.86 -6.04
N VAL A 61 -1.64 2.59 -5.40
CA VAL A 61 -1.48 1.37 -4.58
C VAL A 61 -2.52 1.33 -3.47
N SER A 62 -2.78 2.47 -2.82
CA SER A 62 -3.79 2.61 -1.75
C SER A 62 -5.20 2.24 -2.21
N MET A 63 -5.60 2.68 -3.41
CA MET A 63 -6.94 2.41 -3.96
C MET A 63 -7.12 0.97 -4.43
N VAL A 64 -6.03 0.31 -4.83
CA VAL A 64 -6.05 -1.09 -5.30
C VAL A 64 -6.04 -2.09 -4.14
N GLN A 65 -5.68 -1.66 -2.93
CA GLN A 65 -5.73 -2.46 -1.71
C GLN A 65 -7.19 -2.70 -1.27
N ILE A 66 -7.84 -3.69 -1.90
CA ILE A 66 -9.25 -4.06 -1.68
C ILE A 66 -9.52 -4.63 -0.26
N ILE A 67 -8.48 -5.09 0.43
CA ILE A 67 -8.61 -5.73 1.75
C ILE A 67 -8.15 -4.76 2.83
N PHE A 68 -9.09 -4.26 3.62
CA PHE A 68 -8.84 -3.42 4.79
C PHE A 68 -9.73 -3.86 5.95
N LEU A 69 -9.30 -3.53 7.17
CA LEU A 69 -9.85 -4.08 8.41
C LEU A 69 -11.25 -3.57 8.73
N ALA A 70 -11.60 -2.35 8.30
CA ALA A 70 -12.87 -1.72 8.67
C ALA A 70 -14.10 -2.35 7.99
N GLU A 71 -13.95 -2.89 6.78
CA GLU A 71 -15.10 -3.40 5.99
C GLU A 71 -14.82 -4.79 5.43
N SER A 72 -13.92 -4.90 4.45
CA SER A 72 -13.70 -6.14 3.68
C SER A 72 -13.38 -7.34 4.57
N VAL A 73 -12.49 -7.20 5.56
CA VAL A 73 -12.11 -8.30 6.45
C VAL A 73 -13.30 -8.76 7.32
N VAL A 74 -14.03 -7.83 7.93
CA VAL A 74 -15.18 -8.14 8.79
C VAL A 74 -16.26 -8.85 7.99
N VAL A 75 -16.57 -8.37 6.79
CA VAL A 75 -17.56 -9.00 5.91
C VAL A 75 -17.14 -10.42 5.55
N ILE A 76 -15.90 -10.63 5.09
CA ILE A 76 -15.41 -11.97 4.68
C ILE A 76 -15.46 -12.95 5.86
N MET A 77 -15.06 -12.53 7.06
CA MET A 77 -15.10 -13.37 8.26
C MET A 77 -16.53 -13.76 8.67
N ASN A 78 -17.54 -12.96 8.30
CA ASN A 78 -18.95 -13.23 8.59
C ASN A 78 -19.68 -14.02 7.47
N THR A 79 -19.06 -14.22 6.30
CA THR A 79 -19.69 -14.92 5.15
C THR A 79 -19.77 -16.45 5.30
N GLY A 80 -19.32 -17.02 6.43
CA GLY A 80 -19.29 -18.47 6.67
C GLY A 80 -18.21 -19.22 5.88
N LEU A 81 -17.35 -18.50 5.15
CA LEU A 81 -16.17 -19.07 4.51
C LEU A 81 -15.14 -19.50 5.58
N PRO A 82 -14.50 -20.68 5.45
CA PRO A 82 -13.52 -21.18 6.41
C PRO A 82 -12.15 -20.50 6.23
N ILE A 83 -12.12 -19.17 6.12
CA ILE A 83 -10.92 -18.38 5.91
C ILE A 83 -10.45 -17.83 7.26
N LYS A 84 -9.17 -18.01 7.58
CA LYS A 84 -8.56 -17.47 8.79
C LYS A 84 -8.10 -16.03 8.57
N PHE A 85 -8.13 -15.23 9.63
CA PHE A 85 -7.59 -13.86 9.59
C PHE A 85 -6.15 -13.79 9.06
N LYS A 86 -5.29 -14.75 9.43
CA LYS A 86 -3.91 -14.83 8.91
C LYS A 86 -3.86 -14.99 7.39
N GLU A 87 -4.79 -15.72 6.79
CA GLU A 87 -4.85 -15.89 5.34
C GLU A 87 -5.24 -14.58 4.66
N LEU A 88 -6.17 -13.82 5.24
CA LEU A 88 -6.51 -12.47 4.74
C LEU A 88 -5.32 -11.51 4.77
N MET A 89 -4.48 -11.58 5.81
CA MET A 89 -3.24 -10.80 5.89
C MET A 89 -2.24 -11.21 4.79
N ILE A 90 -2.12 -12.50 4.49
CA ILE A 90 -1.27 -12.99 3.40
C ILE A 90 -1.80 -12.50 2.05
N VAL A 91 -3.12 -12.59 1.81
CA VAL A 91 -3.74 -12.11 0.57
C VAL A 91 -3.56 -10.60 0.41
N PHE A 92 -3.66 -9.82 1.49
CA PHE A 92 -3.37 -8.38 1.48
C PHE A 92 -1.93 -8.11 1.01
N LEU A 93 -0.94 -8.79 1.59
CA LEU A 93 0.47 -8.64 1.21
C LEU A 93 0.70 -9.05 -0.25
N GLN A 94 0.19 -10.21 -0.66
CA GLN A 94 0.33 -10.72 -2.03
C GLN A 94 -0.27 -9.74 -3.04
N ARG A 95 -1.50 -9.27 -2.80
CA ARG A 95 -2.17 -8.30 -3.69
C ARG A 95 -1.44 -6.97 -3.74
N THR A 96 -0.91 -6.50 -2.61
CA THR A 96 -0.11 -5.26 -2.57
C THR A 96 1.18 -5.41 -3.38
N ILE A 97 1.91 -6.52 -3.19
CA ILE A 97 3.15 -6.81 -3.93
C ILE A 97 2.89 -6.91 -5.44
N ILE A 98 1.74 -7.48 -5.85
CA ILE A 98 1.34 -7.55 -7.25
C ILE A 98 0.93 -6.17 -7.79
N ALA A 99 0.18 -5.38 -7.02
CA ALA A 99 -0.31 -4.07 -7.42
C ALA A 99 0.83 -3.05 -7.63
N MET A 100 1.89 -3.12 -6.82
CA MET A 100 3.01 -2.18 -6.86
C MET A 100 3.72 -2.12 -8.23
N PRO A 101 4.11 -3.24 -8.87
CA PRO A 101 4.62 -3.25 -10.24
C PRO A 101 3.68 -2.61 -11.26
N PHE A 102 2.37 -2.87 -11.18
CA PHE A 102 1.40 -2.23 -12.08
C PHE A 102 1.33 -0.73 -11.83
N ALA A 103 1.26 -0.29 -10.58
CA ALA A 103 1.27 1.13 -10.23
C ALA A 103 2.57 1.81 -10.69
N ALA A 104 3.72 1.16 -10.55
CA ALA A 104 5.01 1.65 -11.01
C ALA A 104 5.10 1.74 -12.54
N LEU A 105 4.55 0.77 -13.25
CA LEU A 105 4.47 0.80 -14.71
C LEU A 105 3.72 2.06 -15.17
N PHE A 106 2.51 2.29 -14.65
CA PHE A 106 1.73 3.49 -14.99
C PHE A 106 2.38 4.78 -14.49
N MET A 107 3.07 4.74 -13.35
CA MET A 107 3.84 5.87 -12.84
C MET A 107 4.90 6.33 -13.83
N HIS A 108 5.67 5.40 -14.43
CA HIS A 108 6.72 5.74 -15.39
C HIS A 108 6.19 6.10 -16.79
N ILE A 109 4.99 5.62 -17.15
CA ILE A 109 4.36 5.94 -18.44
C ILE A 109 3.74 7.35 -18.41
N LEU A 110 3.11 7.73 -17.30
CA LEU A 110 2.33 8.97 -17.20
C LEU A 110 3.13 10.17 -16.67
N PHE A 111 4.23 9.93 -15.95
CA PHE A 111 5.03 10.95 -15.27
C PHE A 111 6.52 10.64 -15.37
#